data_AF-A0A925VWA7-F1
#
_entry.id   AF-A0A925VWA7-F1
#
_cell.length_a   1.000
_cell.length_b   1.000
_cell.length_c   1.000
_cell.angle_alpha   90.00
_cell.angle_beta   90.00
_cell.angle_gamma   90.00
#
_symmetry.space_group_name_H-M   'P 1'
#
loop_
_entity.id
_entity.type
_entity.pdbx_description
1 polymer ?
#
loop_
_entity_poly.entity_id
_entity_poly.type
_entity_poly.pdbx_seq_one_letter_code
_entity_poly.pdbx_strand_id
1 'polypeptide(L)'
;MTSFEPTPEFAAQLDAQDPLREFRHQFHIPPGPDGQPGVYMCGNSLGLQPRTARAAAEVQFANWEQLAVEGHFRGETPWLNFHARLADATARVVGARPLEVVVMNNLTTNLHLLLVSFYQPTISRYKVLMEGGAFPSDQYALETQVKLHGLSPEDVIVELTPRPGEHILRTRDILAKIEELGGSLATVIMGGLNYYTGQVYDMAAITRAGHAVGARVGFDLAHAAGNVELHLHDWNVDFACWCTYKYLNSGPGGVAGAFVHERFADQPELLRLAGWWGHDEEERFKMRKGFRPMRGAAGWQLSNGAILTMAVHEAALAVHEAAGGMAALRRKSELLTGYLEFLVTRLGLAATQLEI
;
A
#
# COMPACT_ATOMS: atom_id res chain seq x y z
N MET A 1 -31.94 -0.54 -0.43
CA MET A 1 -31.22 -1.64 0.24
C MET A 1 -31.72 -2.94 -0.37
N THR A 2 -30.86 -3.70 -1.03
CA THR A 2 -31.19 -5.05 -1.51
C THR A 2 -31.46 -5.92 -0.29
N SER A 3 -32.59 -6.62 -0.24
CA SER A 3 -32.86 -7.60 0.82
C SER A 3 -32.07 -8.87 0.48
N PHE A 4 -31.18 -9.31 1.36
CA PHE A 4 -30.40 -10.54 1.16
C PHE A 4 -31.22 -11.79 1.49
N GLU A 5 -31.04 -12.86 0.72
CA GLU A 5 -31.64 -14.17 0.95
C GLU A 5 -30.54 -15.25 1.10
N PRO A 6 -30.63 -16.17 2.08
CA PRO A 6 -29.59 -17.17 2.32
C PRO A 6 -29.79 -18.41 1.44
N THR A 7 -29.92 -18.22 0.13
CA THR A 7 -30.18 -19.31 -0.84
C THR A 7 -29.12 -19.34 -1.94
N PRO A 8 -28.78 -20.53 -2.47
CA PRO A 8 -27.90 -20.65 -3.63
C PRO A 8 -28.42 -19.87 -4.86
N GLU A 9 -29.74 -19.82 -5.05
CA GLU A 9 -30.38 -19.11 -6.16
C GLU A 9 -30.15 -17.61 -6.08
N PHE A 10 -30.21 -17.03 -4.87
CA PHE A 10 -29.93 -15.62 -4.65
C PHE A 10 -28.46 -15.28 -4.93
N ALA A 11 -27.52 -16.11 -4.47
CA ALA A 11 -26.10 -15.95 -4.78
C ALA A 11 -25.84 -16.02 -6.29
N ALA A 12 -26.42 -17.02 -6.98
CA ALA A 12 -26.31 -17.17 -8.43
C ALA A 12 -26.91 -15.98 -9.20
N GLN A 13 -28.00 -15.39 -8.69
CA GLN A 13 -28.59 -14.19 -9.27
C GLN A 13 -27.66 -12.98 -9.13
N LEU A 14 -27.04 -12.78 -7.96
CA LEU A 14 -26.05 -11.72 -7.75
C LEU A 14 -24.84 -11.88 -8.68
N ASP A 15 -24.32 -13.11 -8.82
CA ASP A 15 -23.22 -13.41 -9.74
C ASP A 15 -23.60 -13.17 -11.22
N ALA A 16 -24.84 -13.45 -11.60
CA ALA A 16 -25.33 -13.21 -12.96
C ALA A 16 -25.45 -11.71 -13.29
N GLN A 17 -25.66 -10.86 -12.29
CA GLN A 17 -25.81 -9.41 -12.43
C GLN A 17 -24.49 -8.66 -12.22
N ASP A 18 -23.44 -9.34 -11.77
CA ASP A 18 -22.14 -8.74 -11.50
C ASP A 18 -21.43 -8.32 -12.81
N PRO A 19 -21.22 -7.01 -13.06
CA PRO A 19 -20.52 -6.54 -14.25
C PRO A 19 -19.05 -6.97 -14.27
N LEU A 20 -18.49 -7.40 -13.13
CA LEU A 20 -17.11 -7.84 -13.00
C LEU A 20 -16.95 -9.37 -13.08
N ARG A 21 -18.01 -10.12 -13.35
CA ARG A 21 -18.00 -11.60 -13.33
C ARG A 21 -16.90 -12.19 -14.20
N GLU A 22 -16.74 -11.64 -15.40
CA GLU A 22 -15.78 -12.14 -16.40
C GLU A 22 -14.31 -11.97 -15.97
N PHE A 23 -14.01 -11.03 -15.06
CA PHE A 23 -12.65 -10.84 -14.55
C PHE A 23 -12.14 -12.05 -13.77
N ARG A 24 -13.02 -12.87 -13.21
CA ARG A 24 -12.65 -14.14 -12.56
C ARG A 24 -11.83 -15.04 -13.51
N HIS A 25 -12.12 -15.00 -14.80
CA HIS A 25 -11.41 -15.80 -15.80
C HIS A 25 -10.00 -15.28 -16.11
N GLN A 26 -9.66 -14.05 -15.71
CA GLN A 26 -8.33 -13.47 -15.90
C GLN A 26 -7.31 -13.93 -14.85
N PHE A 27 -7.72 -14.74 -13.87
CA PHE A 27 -6.85 -15.25 -12.81
C PHE A 27 -6.71 -16.77 -12.85
N HIS A 28 -5.57 -17.23 -12.34
CA HIS A 28 -5.37 -18.64 -12.01
C HIS A 28 -5.92 -18.92 -10.61
N ILE A 29 -7.00 -19.70 -10.52
CA ILE A 29 -7.60 -20.13 -9.25
C ILE A 29 -7.13 -21.56 -8.96
N PRO A 30 -6.44 -21.81 -7.83
CA PRO A 30 -6.03 -23.15 -7.43
C PRO A 30 -7.24 -24.10 -7.28
N PRO A 31 -7.10 -25.39 -7.61
CA PRO A 31 -8.17 -26.35 -7.39
C PRO A 31 -8.38 -26.59 -5.88
N GLY A 32 -9.63 -26.81 -5.49
CA GLY A 32 -10.02 -27.29 -4.17
C GLY A 32 -9.83 -28.81 -4.04
N PRO A 33 -10.16 -29.39 -2.87
CA PRO A 33 -10.00 -30.82 -2.60
C PRO A 33 -10.75 -31.76 -3.56
N ASP A 34 -11.80 -31.26 -4.21
CA ASP A 34 -12.64 -31.97 -5.18
C ASP A 34 -12.18 -31.78 -6.64
N GLY A 35 -11.08 -31.04 -6.86
CA GLY A 35 -10.56 -30.71 -8.19
C GLY A 35 -11.28 -29.56 -8.90
N GLN A 36 -12.34 -28.99 -8.31
CA GLN A 36 -13.02 -27.80 -8.85
C GLN A 36 -12.25 -26.52 -8.47
N PRO A 37 -12.50 -25.35 -9.10
CA PRO A 37 -11.89 -24.10 -8.66
C PRO A 37 -12.17 -23.83 -7.17
N GLY A 38 -11.12 -23.65 -6.38
CA GLY A 38 -11.22 -23.50 -4.93
C GLY A 38 -11.85 -22.18 -4.49
N VAL A 39 -12.37 -22.16 -3.26
CA VAL A 39 -12.85 -20.94 -2.58
C VAL A 39 -11.66 -20.24 -1.94
N TYR A 40 -11.02 -19.34 -2.70
CA TYR A 40 -9.82 -18.64 -2.26
C TYR A 40 -10.14 -17.32 -1.54
N MET A 41 -10.17 -17.35 -0.20
CA MET A 41 -10.45 -16.20 0.66
C MET A 41 -9.19 -15.57 1.29
N CYS A 42 -8.02 -15.79 0.68
CA CYS A 42 -6.72 -15.32 1.20
C CYS A 42 -6.01 -14.30 0.28
N GLY A 43 -6.76 -13.64 -0.62
CA GLY A 43 -6.22 -12.61 -1.52
C GLY A 43 -5.66 -11.37 -0.80
N ASN A 44 -6.11 -11.15 0.43
CA ASN A 44 -5.59 -10.12 1.34
C ASN A 44 -4.15 -10.38 1.81
N SER A 45 -3.64 -11.62 1.65
CA SER A 45 -2.28 -12.01 2.02
C SER A 45 -1.42 -12.27 0.79
N LEU A 46 -1.92 -13.05 -0.17
CA LEU A 46 -1.30 -13.26 -1.47
C LEU A 46 -2.38 -13.24 -2.56
N GLY A 47 -2.32 -12.25 -3.42
CA GLY A 47 -3.21 -12.13 -4.56
C GLY A 47 -3.05 -13.29 -5.56
N LEU A 48 -4.13 -13.66 -6.24
CA LEU A 48 -4.09 -14.68 -7.28
C LEU A 48 -3.25 -14.19 -8.47
N GLN A 49 -2.55 -15.10 -9.14
CA GLN A 49 -1.76 -14.77 -10.32
C GLN A 49 -2.66 -14.36 -11.50
N PRO A 50 -2.52 -13.14 -12.05
CA PRO A 50 -3.14 -12.79 -13.32
C PRO A 50 -2.57 -13.65 -14.46
N ARG A 51 -3.41 -14.11 -15.39
CA ARG A 51 -2.98 -14.92 -16.54
C ARG A 51 -1.95 -14.23 -17.43
N THR A 52 -1.97 -12.89 -17.44
CA THR A 52 -1.05 -12.03 -18.18
C THR A 52 0.34 -11.94 -17.54
N ALA A 53 0.48 -12.26 -16.25
CA ALA A 53 1.72 -12.07 -15.50
C ALA A 53 2.92 -12.83 -16.09
N ARG A 54 2.71 -14.08 -16.53
CA ARG A 54 3.78 -14.88 -17.14
C ARG A 54 4.26 -14.24 -18.44
N ALA A 55 3.34 -13.90 -19.34
CA ALA A 55 3.68 -13.27 -20.61
C ALA A 55 4.44 -11.95 -20.42
N ALA A 56 4.05 -11.13 -19.44
CA ALA A 56 4.74 -9.88 -19.12
C ALA A 56 6.21 -10.10 -18.70
N ALA A 57 6.50 -11.15 -17.91
CA ALA A 57 7.87 -11.51 -17.56
C ALA A 57 8.66 -12.06 -18.75
N GLU A 58 8.04 -12.88 -19.60
CA GLU A 58 8.68 -13.45 -20.80
C GLU A 58 9.14 -12.37 -21.79
N VAL A 59 8.39 -11.27 -21.94
CA VAL A 59 8.83 -10.12 -22.75
C VAL A 59 10.15 -9.55 -22.24
N GLN A 60 10.32 -9.47 -20.92
CA GLN A 60 11.55 -8.94 -20.33
C GLN A 60 12.71 -9.94 -20.41
N PHE A 61 12.45 -11.25 -20.31
CA PHE A 61 13.46 -12.28 -20.58
C PHE A 61 13.94 -12.21 -22.03
N ALA A 62 13.02 -12.07 -23.00
CA ALA A 62 13.36 -11.93 -24.41
C ALA A 62 14.16 -10.65 -24.69
N ASN A 63 13.77 -9.51 -24.09
CA ASN A 63 14.55 -8.26 -24.18
C ASN A 63 15.96 -8.45 -23.64
N TRP A 64 16.12 -9.15 -22.50
CA TRP A 64 17.42 -9.41 -21.92
C TRP A 64 18.28 -10.32 -22.79
N GLU A 65 17.71 -11.40 -23.31
CA GLU A 65 18.38 -12.34 -24.21
C GLU A 65 18.87 -11.65 -25.49
N GLN A 66 18.04 -10.80 -26.11
CA GLN A 66 18.31 -10.24 -27.43
C GLN A 66 19.08 -8.92 -27.42
N LEU A 67 18.88 -8.08 -26.39
CA LEU A 67 19.40 -6.71 -26.34
C LEU A 67 20.46 -6.51 -25.25
N ALA A 68 20.49 -7.37 -24.22
CA ALA A 68 21.36 -7.20 -23.06
C ALA A 68 21.29 -5.75 -22.51
N VAL A 69 22.44 -5.06 -22.40
CA VAL A 69 22.52 -3.67 -21.91
C VAL A 69 21.71 -2.68 -22.76
N GLU A 70 21.53 -2.95 -24.06
CA GLU A 70 20.73 -2.09 -24.94
C GLU A 70 19.24 -2.13 -24.58
N GLY A 71 18.78 -3.12 -23.80
CA GLY A 71 17.42 -3.18 -23.25
C GLY A 71 17.06 -2.01 -22.32
N HIS A 72 18.06 -1.27 -21.83
CA HIS A 72 17.80 0.01 -21.16
C HIS A 72 17.19 1.06 -22.07
N PHE A 73 17.47 1.01 -23.38
CA PHE A 73 17.13 2.05 -24.35
C PHE A 73 16.24 1.55 -25.50
N ARG A 74 16.19 0.24 -25.74
CA ARG A 74 15.48 -0.41 -26.85
C ARG A 74 14.49 -1.47 -26.35
N GLY A 75 13.71 -2.02 -27.28
CA GLY A 75 12.66 -3.01 -27.00
C GLY A 75 11.29 -2.37 -26.86
N GLU A 76 10.26 -3.19 -26.63
CA GLU A 76 8.88 -2.74 -26.45
C GLU A 76 8.71 -1.89 -25.17
N THR A 77 9.43 -2.27 -24.11
CA THR A 77 9.41 -1.60 -22.81
C THR A 77 10.84 -1.34 -22.30
N PRO A 78 11.52 -0.28 -22.80
CA PRO A 78 12.88 0.06 -22.37
C PRO A 78 12.98 0.26 -20.86
N TRP A 79 14.03 -0.30 -20.25
CA TRP A 79 14.11 -0.40 -18.79
C TRP A 79 14.43 0.90 -18.06
N LEU A 80 15.06 1.87 -18.72
CA LEU A 80 15.50 3.12 -18.08
C LEU A 80 14.32 3.85 -17.39
N ASN A 81 13.19 3.93 -18.09
CA ASN A 81 12.01 4.69 -17.67
C ASN A 81 10.85 3.79 -17.25
N PHE A 82 11.12 2.52 -16.94
CA PHE A 82 10.07 1.55 -16.61
C PHE A 82 9.24 1.99 -15.39
N HIS A 83 9.91 2.50 -14.35
CA HIS A 83 9.25 3.04 -13.16
C HIS A 83 8.25 4.16 -13.47
N ALA A 84 8.56 5.06 -14.42
CA ALA A 84 7.68 6.16 -14.81
C ALA A 84 6.40 5.67 -15.51
N ARG A 85 6.46 4.53 -16.23
CA ARG A 85 5.29 3.92 -16.88
C ARG A 85 4.23 3.46 -15.88
N LEU A 86 4.65 3.11 -14.66
CA LEU A 86 3.76 2.65 -13.60
C LEU A 86 3.08 3.80 -12.86
N ALA A 87 3.65 5.02 -12.92
CA ALA A 87 3.24 6.13 -12.07
C ALA A 87 1.75 6.47 -12.20
N ASP A 88 1.22 6.55 -13.43
CA ASP A 88 -0.17 6.92 -13.67
C ASP A 88 -1.17 5.91 -13.09
N ALA A 89 -0.96 4.62 -13.38
CA ALA A 89 -1.84 3.56 -12.88
C ALA A 89 -1.72 3.42 -11.35
N THR A 90 -0.50 3.48 -10.82
CA THR A 90 -0.24 3.47 -9.39
C THR A 90 -0.89 4.66 -8.67
N ALA A 91 -0.82 5.86 -9.25
CA ALA A 91 -1.43 7.06 -8.68
C ALA A 91 -2.96 6.95 -8.60
N ARG A 92 -3.60 6.39 -9.63
CA ARG A 92 -5.06 6.12 -9.62
C ARG A 92 -5.49 5.14 -8.53
N VAL A 93 -4.66 4.15 -8.20
CA VAL A 93 -4.95 3.16 -7.13
C VAL A 93 -5.05 3.83 -5.76
N VAL A 94 -4.21 4.84 -5.50
CA VAL A 94 -4.09 5.46 -4.17
C VAL A 94 -4.68 6.88 -4.10
N GLY A 95 -5.29 7.37 -5.19
CA GLY A 95 -5.81 8.73 -5.29
C GLY A 95 -4.73 9.79 -5.06
N ALA A 96 -3.63 9.63 -5.78
CA ALA A 96 -2.49 10.55 -5.81
C ALA A 96 -2.29 11.16 -7.20
N ARG A 97 -1.35 12.09 -7.33
CA ARG A 97 -0.81 12.52 -8.62
C ARG A 97 0.37 11.63 -9.04
N PRO A 98 0.65 11.46 -10.34
CA PRO A 98 1.78 10.64 -10.81
C PRO A 98 3.15 11.04 -10.23
N LEU A 99 3.37 12.34 -10.01
CA LEU A 99 4.58 12.87 -9.37
C LEU A 99 4.79 12.38 -7.92
N GLU A 100 3.69 12.04 -7.24
CA GLU A 100 3.67 11.73 -5.82
C GLU A 100 3.88 10.25 -5.53
N VAL A 101 3.99 9.40 -6.56
CA VAL A 101 4.14 7.96 -6.39
C VAL A 101 5.38 7.41 -7.09
N VAL A 102 5.94 6.34 -6.54
CA VAL A 102 7.00 5.57 -7.19
C VAL A 102 6.87 4.10 -6.82
N VAL A 103 7.07 3.22 -7.80
CA VAL A 103 7.19 1.77 -7.56
C VAL A 103 8.67 1.45 -7.34
N MET A 104 9.01 0.95 -6.15
CA MET A 104 10.39 0.65 -5.77
C MET A 104 10.47 -0.35 -4.61
N ASN A 105 11.58 -1.08 -4.53
CA ASN A 105 11.96 -1.97 -3.42
C ASN A 105 10.82 -2.89 -2.93
N ASN A 106 10.76 -3.14 -1.62
CA ASN A 106 9.66 -3.82 -0.92
C ASN A 106 9.11 -2.91 0.20
N LEU A 107 8.00 -3.33 0.81
CA LEU A 107 7.20 -2.49 1.71
C LEU A 107 8.01 -1.92 2.88
N THR A 108 8.57 -2.77 3.72
CA THR A 108 9.30 -2.35 4.91
C THR A 108 10.56 -1.56 4.56
N THR A 109 11.20 -1.88 3.43
CA THR A 109 12.32 -1.07 2.92
C THR A 109 11.87 0.35 2.63
N ASN A 110 10.73 0.52 1.92
CA ASN A 110 10.18 1.84 1.66
C ASN A 110 9.77 2.56 2.95
N LEU A 111 9.17 1.85 3.92
CA LEU A 111 8.84 2.41 5.22
C LEU A 111 10.09 2.98 5.91
N HIS A 112 11.20 2.24 5.94
CA HIS A 112 12.46 2.75 6.49
C HIS A 112 12.95 4.02 5.75
N LEU A 113 12.94 4.01 4.42
CA LEU A 113 13.39 5.15 3.62
C LEU A 113 12.53 6.40 3.84
N LEU A 114 11.22 6.22 3.99
CA LEU A 114 10.29 7.30 4.28
C LEU A 114 10.47 7.81 5.72
N LEU A 115 10.66 6.92 6.70
CA LEU A 115 10.91 7.31 8.09
C LEU A 115 12.23 8.08 8.26
N VAL A 116 13.26 7.78 7.46
CA VAL A 116 14.48 8.62 7.42
C VAL A 116 14.14 10.07 7.06
N SER A 117 13.14 10.32 6.22
CA SER A 117 12.74 11.69 5.86
C SER A 117 11.72 12.30 6.82
N PHE A 118 10.74 11.51 7.28
CA PHE A 118 9.54 12.01 7.94
C PHE A 118 9.48 11.78 9.45
N TYR A 119 10.40 10.99 10.00
CA TYR A 119 10.68 10.92 11.43
C TYR A 119 12.03 11.58 11.70
N GLN A 120 11.99 12.89 11.98
CA GLN A 120 13.15 13.73 12.28
C GLN A 120 13.00 14.28 13.70
N PRO A 121 13.22 13.44 14.74
CA PRO A 121 12.97 13.82 16.12
C PRO A 121 13.90 14.94 16.58
N THR A 122 13.39 15.78 17.48
CA THR A 122 14.11 16.82 18.20
C THR A 122 13.92 16.64 19.70
N ILE A 123 14.65 17.40 20.53
CA ILE A 123 14.55 17.33 21.99
C ILE A 123 13.10 17.54 22.48
N SER A 124 12.31 18.41 21.82
CA SER A 124 10.93 18.71 22.23
C SER A 124 9.86 17.95 21.44
N ARG A 125 10.19 17.39 20.26
CA ARG A 125 9.26 16.69 19.38
C ARG A 125 9.90 15.39 18.89
N TYR A 126 9.61 14.29 19.55
CA TYR A 126 10.27 13.01 19.30
C TYR A 126 9.33 11.81 19.32
N LYS A 127 8.08 11.94 19.81
CA LYS A 127 7.18 10.79 19.93
C LYS A 127 6.66 10.33 18.57
N VAL A 128 6.37 9.04 18.45
CA VAL A 128 5.69 8.44 17.30
C VAL A 128 4.41 7.76 17.76
N LEU A 129 3.32 7.93 17.01
CA LEU A 129 2.03 7.30 17.30
C LEU A 129 1.73 6.20 16.28
N MET A 130 1.31 5.03 16.76
CA MET A 130 0.86 3.90 15.96
C MET A 130 -0.31 3.14 16.63
N GLU A 131 -0.99 2.23 15.92
CA GLU A 131 -1.92 1.29 16.54
C GLU A 131 -1.19 0.17 17.30
N GLY A 132 -1.71 -0.18 18.48
CA GLY A 132 -1.27 -1.37 19.22
C GLY A 132 -1.65 -2.63 18.45
N GLY A 133 -0.72 -3.60 18.40
CA GLY A 133 -0.90 -4.79 17.57
C GLY A 133 -0.83 -4.52 16.07
N ALA A 134 -0.11 -3.46 15.65
CA ALA A 134 0.23 -3.26 14.24
C ALA A 134 0.98 -4.47 13.66
N PHE A 135 1.15 -4.51 12.34
CA PHE A 135 1.88 -5.62 11.73
C PHE A 135 3.34 -5.67 12.26
N PRO A 136 3.90 -6.86 12.58
CA PRO A 136 5.20 -6.95 13.27
C PRO A 136 6.34 -6.24 12.55
N SER A 137 6.35 -6.25 11.21
CA SER A 137 7.41 -5.59 10.45
C SER A 137 7.44 -4.08 10.63
N ASP A 138 6.29 -3.45 10.83
CA ASP A 138 6.13 -2.02 11.06
C ASP A 138 6.60 -1.67 12.47
N GLN A 139 6.24 -2.48 13.46
CA GLN A 139 6.75 -2.36 14.84
C GLN A 139 8.27 -2.39 14.88
N TYR A 140 8.89 -3.38 14.21
CA TYR A 140 10.35 -3.49 14.14
C TYR A 140 11.00 -2.32 13.39
N ALA A 141 10.35 -1.82 12.33
CA ALA A 141 10.84 -0.66 11.60
C ALA A 141 10.86 0.59 12.49
N LEU A 142 9.79 0.84 13.26
CA LEU A 142 9.73 1.97 14.18
C LEU A 142 10.70 1.81 15.33
N GLU A 143 10.76 0.64 15.96
CA GLU A 143 11.69 0.36 17.05
C GLU A 143 13.14 0.65 16.63
N THR A 144 13.54 0.20 15.44
CA THR A 144 14.91 0.39 14.95
C THR A 144 15.18 1.81 14.45
N GLN A 145 14.18 2.52 13.91
CA GLN A 145 14.30 3.96 13.60
C GLN A 145 14.47 4.79 14.87
N VAL A 146 13.70 4.50 15.92
CA VAL A 146 13.86 5.17 17.22
C VAL A 146 15.26 4.93 17.80
N LYS A 147 15.74 3.68 17.77
CA LYS A 147 17.11 3.34 18.21
C LYS A 147 18.18 4.02 17.36
N LEU A 148 17.97 4.19 16.05
CA LEU A 148 18.89 4.90 15.15
C LEU A 148 19.11 6.35 15.57
N HIS A 149 18.09 6.97 16.19
CA HIS A 149 18.17 8.31 16.78
C HIS A 149 18.68 8.33 18.24
N GLY A 150 19.09 7.19 18.79
CA GLY A 150 19.61 7.08 20.17
C GLY A 150 18.54 7.23 21.25
N LEU A 151 17.27 7.00 20.92
CA LEU A 151 16.14 7.11 21.82
C LEU A 151 15.65 5.73 22.29
N SER A 152 14.95 5.66 23.43
CA SER A 152 14.33 4.41 23.90
C SER A 152 12.95 4.20 23.26
N PRO A 153 12.69 3.07 22.56
CA PRO A 153 11.38 2.78 21.98
C PRO A 153 10.22 2.86 22.98
N GLU A 154 10.43 2.42 24.22
CA GLU A 154 9.40 2.39 25.27
C GLU A 154 8.92 3.80 25.69
N ASP A 155 9.77 4.82 25.56
CA ASP A 155 9.45 6.21 25.91
C ASP A 155 8.87 6.99 24.72
N VAL A 156 9.11 6.50 23.51
CA VAL A 156 8.90 7.23 22.26
C VAL A 156 7.70 6.73 21.47
N ILE A 157 7.53 5.41 21.40
CA ILE A 157 6.45 4.79 20.64
C ILE A 157 5.20 4.78 21.51
N VAL A 158 4.17 5.48 21.05
CA VAL A 158 2.86 5.53 21.68
C VAL A 158 1.92 4.63 20.90
N GLU A 159 1.48 3.55 21.53
CA GLU A 159 0.53 2.61 20.95
C GLU A 159 -0.90 2.92 21.36
N LEU A 160 -1.81 2.92 20.39
CA LEU A 160 -3.24 3.03 20.61
C LEU A 160 -3.86 1.65 20.78
N THR A 161 -4.45 1.38 21.94
CA THR A 161 -5.19 0.14 22.19
C THR A 161 -6.70 0.40 22.21
N PRO A 162 -7.53 -0.58 21.76
CA PRO A 162 -8.97 -0.50 21.94
C PRO A 162 -9.35 -0.35 23.42
N ARG A 163 -10.52 0.23 23.67
CA ARG A 163 -11.08 0.30 25.02
C ARG A 163 -11.37 -1.11 25.55
N PRO A 164 -11.41 -1.33 26.87
CA PRO A 164 -11.77 -2.63 27.44
C PRO A 164 -13.09 -3.16 26.85
N GLY A 165 -13.05 -4.38 26.31
CA GLY A 165 -14.20 -5.03 25.66
C GLY A 165 -14.44 -4.64 24.20
N GLU A 166 -13.55 -3.85 23.59
CA GLU A 166 -13.59 -3.52 22.16
C GLU A 166 -12.40 -4.15 21.43
N HIS A 167 -12.57 -4.43 20.14
CA HIS A 167 -11.53 -4.98 19.27
C HIS A 167 -10.99 -3.97 18.26
N ILE A 168 -11.66 -2.82 18.12
CA ILE A 168 -11.33 -1.78 17.14
C ILE A 168 -11.10 -0.44 17.84
N LEU A 169 -10.32 0.44 17.20
CA LEU A 169 -10.07 1.79 17.71
C LEU A 169 -11.20 2.72 17.31
N ARG A 170 -11.72 3.53 18.23
CA ARG A 170 -12.67 4.59 17.85
C ARG A 170 -11.87 5.76 17.29
N THR A 171 -12.27 6.33 16.15
CA THR A 171 -11.60 7.50 15.55
C THR A 171 -11.39 8.62 16.57
N ARG A 172 -12.41 8.93 17.38
CA ARG A 172 -12.33 9.96 18.43
C ARG A 172 -11.19 9.75 19.45
N ASP A 173 -10.83 8.51 19.75
CA ASP A 173 -9.77 8.19 20.71
C ASP A 173 -8.40 8.38 20.07
N ILE A 174 -8.27 8.05 18.77
CA ILE A 174 -7.09 8.35 17.96
C ILE A 174 -6.85 9.87 17.93
N LEU A 175 -7.89 10.64 17.59
CA LEU A 175 -7.79 12.10 17.49
C LEU A 175 -7.45 12.74 18.86
N ALA A 176 -8.10 12.29 19.93
CA ALA A 176 -7.83 12.78 21.29
C ALA A 176 -6.38 12.49 21.72
N LYS A 177 -5.83 11.32 21.37
CA LYS A 177 -4.44 11.01 21.68
C LYS A 177 -3.47 11.89 20.90
N ILE A 178 -3.75 12.18 19.63
CA ILE A 178 -2.93 13.11 18.84
C ILE A 178 -2.90 14.50 19.49
N GLU A 179 -4.06 15.01 19.90
CA GLU A 179 -4.18 16.29 20.60
C GLU A 179 -3.42 16.28 21.94
N GLU A 180 -3.55 15.22 22.74
CA GLU A 180 -2.85 15.04 24.02
C GLU A 180 -1.32 15.06 23.86
N LEU A 181 -0.78 14.39 22.83
CA LEU A 181 0.66 14.37 22.56
C LEU A 181 1.16 15.74 22.07
N GLY A 182 0.31 16.49 21.37
CA GLY A 182 0.54 17.88 21.01
C GLY A 182 1.91 18.11 20.34
N GLY A 183 2.63 19.13 20.83
CA GLY A 183 3.94 19.50 20.28
C GLY A 183 5.04 18.44 20.42
N SER A 184 4.83 17.39 21.22
CA SER A 184 5.80 16.31 21.38
C SER A 184 5.75 15.24 20.29
N LEU A 185 4.66 15.20 19.51
CA LEU A 185 4.44 14.21 18.45
C LEU A 185 5.21 14.58 17.17
N ALA A 186 6.22 13.79 16.81
CA ALA A 186 6.97 13.97 15.56
C ALA A 186 6.21 13.40 14.36
N THR A 187 5.72 12.16 14.50
CA THR A 187 5.17 11.42 13.37
C THR A 187 3.99 10.54 13.83
N VAL A 188 2.92 10.52 13.03
CA VAL A 188 1.89 9.48 13.07
C VAL A 188 2.17 8.51 11.93
N ILE A 189 2.24 7.23 12.24
CA ILE A 189 2.42 6.16 11.27
C ILE A 189 1.60 4.96 11.72
N MET A 190 0.51 4.73 10.99
CA MET A 190 -0.48 3.68 11.28
C MET A 190 -0.75 2.87 10.02
N GLY A 191 -1.33 1.69 10.15
CA GLY A 191 -2.01 1.08 9.01
C GLY A 191 -3.11 2.01 8.48
N GLY A 192 -3.38 2.00 7.17
CA GLY A 192 -4.63 2.55 6.63
C GLY A 192 -5.82 1.63 6.89
N LEU A 193 -5.54 0.33 7.02
CA LEU A 193 -6.45 -0.73 7.40
C LEU A 193 -5.70 -1.73 8.28
N ASN A 194 -6.23 -2.06 9.46
CA ASN A 194 -5.58 -3.01 10.37
C ASN A 194 -5.65 -4.45 9.83
N TYR A 195 -4.49 -5.10 9.70
CA TYR A 195 -4.36 -6.41 9.05
C TYR A 195 -5.20 -7.53 9.70
N TYR A 196 -5.45 -7.42 11.01
CA TYR A 196 -6.13 -8.45 11.79
C TYR A 196 -7.63 -8.17 11.90
N THR A 197 -8.00 -6.97 12.35
CA THR A 197 -9.40 -6.63 12.64
C THR A 197 -10.20 -6.25 11.40
N GLY A 198 -9.52 -5.96 10.28
CA GLY A 198 -10.17 -5.47 9.06
C GLY A 198 -10.64 -4.01 9.15
N GLN A 199 -10.36 -3.31 10.27
CA GLN A 199 -10.78 -1.94 10.47
C GLN A 199 -10.07 -1.00 9.49
N VAL A 200 -10.86 -0.21 8.74
CA VAL A 200 -10.37 0.93 7.95
C VAL A 200 -10.34 2.16 8.84
N TYR A 201 -9.22 2.87 8.88
CA TYR A 201 -9.09 4.10 9.65
C TYR A 201 -9.48 5.35 8.85
N ASP A 202 -10.00 6.37 9.53
CA ASP A 202 -10.28 7.68 8.93
C ASP A 202 -8.97 8.46 8.72
N MET A 203 -8.24 8.08 7.67
CA MET A 203 -6.95 8.66 7.31
C MET A 203 -7.03 10.18 7.16
N ALA A 204 -8.11 10.69 6.56
CA ALA A 204 -8.29 12.13 6.39
C ALA A 204 -8.41 12.87 7.72
N ALA A 205 -9.19 12.36 8.68
CA ALA A 205 -9.29 12.96 10.01
C ALA A 205 -7.99 12.86 10.80
N ILE A 206 -7.31 11.73 10.73
CA ILE A 206 -6.01 11.51 11.40
C ILE A 206 -4.95 12.46 10.84
N THR A 207 -4.87 12.62 9.52
CA THR A 207 -3.96 13.57 8.88
C THR A 207 -4.22 15.00 9.32
N ARG A 208 -5.49 15.45 9.33
CA ARG A 208 -5.83 16.80 9.81
C ARG A 208 -5.42 17.01 11.27
N ALA A 209 -5.68 16.03 12.15
CA ALA A 209 -5.31 16.13 13.56
C ALA A 209 -3.79 16.14 13.78
N GLY A 210 -3.05 15.29 13.08
CA GLY A 210 -1.59 15.26 13.17
C GLY A 210 -0.96 16.57 12.69
N HIS A 211 -1.46 17.12 11.59
CA HIS A 211 -1.03 18.43 11.09
C HIS A 211 -1.36 19.57 12.05
N ALA A 212 -2.50 19.52 12.74
CA ALA A 212 -2.88 20.54 13.72
C ALA A 212 -1.90 20.66 14.90
N VAL A 213 -1.22 19.56 15.26
CA VAL A 213 -0.18 19.55 16.31
C VAL A 213 1.25 19.65 15.75
N GLY A 214 1.39 19.78 14.43
CA GLY A 214 2.67 19.90 13.72
C GLY A 214 3.41 18.60 13.48
N ALA A 215 2.75 17.45 13.61
CA ALA A 215 3.33 16.14 13.30
C ALA A 215 3.29 15.85 11.79
N ARG A 216 4.22 15.01 11.32
CA ARG A 216 4.10 14.36 10.00
C ARG A 216 3.13 13.19 10.09
N VAL A 217 2.35 12.93 9.06
CA VAL A 217 1.37 11.84 9.05
C VAL A 217 1.54 10.97 7.82
N GLY A 218 1.81 9.69 8.05
CA GLY A 218 1.86 8.70 6.99
C GLY A 218 1.17 7.40 7.35
N PHE A 219 1.03 6.53 6.35
CA PHE A 219 0.31 5.27 6.50
C PHE A 219 1.00 4.10 5.81
N ASP A 220 0.97 2.93 6.44
CA ASP A 220 1.16 1.66 5.76
C ASP A 220 -0.17 1.22 5.13
N LEU A 221 -0.19 1.12 3.80
CA LEU A 221 -1.37 0.84 3.01
C LEU A 221 -1.39 -0.60 2.48
N ALA A 222 -0.63 -1.53 3.08
CA ALA A 222 -0.54 -2.92 2.61
C ALA A 222 -1.89 -3.62 2.46
N HIS A 223 -2.84 -3.35 3.36
CA HIS A 223 -4.20 -3.89 3.28
C HIS A 223 -5.22 -2.92 2.68
N ALA A 224 -4.81 -1.69 2.34
CA ALA A 224 -5.69 -0.64 1.84
C ALA A 224 -5.55 -0.44 0.32
N ALA A 225 -4.33 -0.38 -0.21
CA ALA A 225 -4.07 -0.22 -1.63
C ALA A 225 -4.61 -1.42 -2.43
N GLY A 226 -5.46 -1.16 -3.43
CA GLY A 226 -6.15 -2.19 -4.18
C GLY A 226 -7.38 -2.80 -3.48
N ASN A 227 -7.77 -2.29 -2.31
CA ASN A 227 -8.91 -2.79 -1.53
C ASN A 227 -9.98 -1.71 -1.27
N VAL A 228 -9.60 -0.64 -0.58
CA VAL A 228 -10.49 0.50 -0.26
C VAL A 228 -10.19 1.66 -1.19
N GLU A 229 -11.16 2.57 -1.35
CA GLU A 229 -10.90 3.83 -2.04
C GLU A 229 -9.98 4.72 -1.20
N LEU A 230 -8.99 5.30 -1.86
CA LEU A 230 -7.96 6.13 -1.26
C LEU A 230 -7.89 7.46 -2.00
N HIS A 231 -7.66 8.55 -1.27
CA HIS A 231 -7.48 9.89 -1.81
C HIS A 231 -6.30 10.59 -1.13
N LEU A 232 -5.12 9.98 -1.19
CA LEU A 232 -3.95 10.42 -0.41
C LEU A 232 -3.58 11.89 -0.65
N HIS A 233 -3.69 12.34 -1.90
CA HIS A 233 -3.46 13.75 -2.26
C HIS A 233 -4.48 14.68 -1.59
N ASP A 234 -5.77 14.41 -1.80
CA ASP A 234 -6.86 15.26 -1.28
C ASP A 234 -6.94 15.23 0.25
N TRP A 235 -6.58 14.10 0.86
CA TRP A 235 -6.49 13.93 2.31
C TRP A 235 -5.25 14.56 2.93
N ASN A 236 -4.38 15.16 2.11
CA ASN A 236 -3.21 15.90 2.57
C ASN A 236 -2.16 15.00 3.25
N VAL A 237 -2.17 13.69 3.00
CA VAL A 237 -1.24 12.72 3.65
C VAL A 237 0.19 13.11 3.33
N ASP A 238 1.15 13.01 4.25
CA ASP A 238 2.54 13.43 3.96
C ASP A 238 3.28 12.35 3.16
N PHE A 239 3.16 11.09 3.58
CA PHE A 239 3.81 9.95 2.95
C PHE A 239 3.01 8.65 3.17
N ALA A 240 3.21 7.65 2.31
CA ALA A 240 2.66 6.31 2.53
C ALA A 240 3.49 5.25 1.81
N CYS A 241 3.32 3.99 2.17
CA CYS A 241 3.90 2.86 1.45
C CYS A 241 2.95 1.67 1.43
N TRP A 242 3.08 0.79 0.43
CA TRP A 242 2.29 -0.44 0.34
C TRP A 242 3.04 -1.54 -0.40
N CYS A 243 2.69 -2.78 -0.12
CA CYS A 243 3.08 -3.91 -0.97
C CYS A 243 2.12 -4.07 -2.15
N THR A 244 2.56 -4.77 -3.19
CA THR A 244 1.72 -5.04 -4.38
C THR A 244 1.28 -6.51 -4.50
N TYR A 245 1.78 -7.39 -3.62
CA TYR A 245 1.53 -8.83 -3.69
C TYR A 245 0.21 -9.28 -3.05
N LYS A 246 -0.48 -8.40 -2.32
CA LYS A 246 -1.80 -8.64 -1.71
C LYS A 246 -2.91 -8.39 -2.74
N TYR A 247 -3.79 -7.42 -2.48
CA TYR A 247 -4.91 -7.10 -3.37
C TYR A 247 -4.50 -6.68 -4.78
N LEU A 248 -3.29 -6.13 -4.95
CA LEU A 248 -2.75 -5.74 -6.25
C LEU A 248 -2.14 -6.89 -7.07
N ASN A 249 -2.23 -8.14 -6.60
CA ASN A 249 -1.98 -9.36 -7.39
C ASN A 249 -0.63 -9.45 -8.13
N SER A 250 0.43 -8.83 -7.59
CA SER A 250 1.71 -8.67 -8.30
C SER A 250 2.77 -9.73 -8.00
N GLY A 251 2.34 -10.90 -7.52
CA GLY A 251 3.21 -12.04 -7.24
C GLY A 251 3.96 -11.96 -5.90
N PRO A 252 4.46 -13.10 -5.39
CA PRO A 252 5.02 -13.20 -4.03
C PRO A 252 6.26 -12.33 -3.87
N GLY A 253 6.27 -11.46 -2.86
CA GLY A 253 7.40 -10.56 -2.59
C GLY A 253 7.65 -9.53 -3.71
N GLY A 254 6.65 -9.22 -4.52
CA GLY A 254 6.73 -8.22 -5.59
C GLY A 254 7.16 -6.82 -5.10
N VAL A 255 7.42 -5.94 -6.07
CA VAL A 255 7.81 -4.54 -5.80
C VAL A 255 6.79 -3.83 -4.92
N ALA A 256 7.20 -2.83 -4.16
CA ALA A 256 6.30 -2.00 -3.37
C ALA A 256 6.05 -0.65 -4.03
N GLY A 257 5.05 0.07 -3.54
CA GLY A 257 4.84 1.47 -3.85
C GLY A 257 5.20 2.36 -2.66
N ALA A 258 5.59 3.59 -2.98
CA ALA A 258 5.72 4.67 -2.02
C ALA A 258 4.98 5.90 -2.55
N PHE A 259 4.40 6.66 -1.65
CA PHE A 259 3.77 7.95 -1.88
C PHE A 259 4.49 9.00 -1.05
N VAL A 260 4.76 10.15 -1.67
CA VAL A 260 5.23 11.37 -1.02
C VAL A 260 4.47 12.53 -1.63
N HIS A 261 3.74 13.27 -0.81
CA HIS A 261 2.92 14.38 -1.30
C HIS A 261 3.76 15.44 -2.01
N GLU A 262 3.23 16.02 -3.08
CA GLU A 262 3.93 16.98 -3.93
C GLU A 262 4.47 18.22 -3.20
N ARG A 263 3.98 18.53 -1.99
CA ARG A 263 4.54 19.58 -1.13
C ARG A 263 6.02 19.34 -0.78
N PHE A 264 6.48 18.10 -0.84
CA PHE A 264 7.86 17.69 -0.59
C PHE A 264 8.65 17.44 -1.88
N ALA A 265 8.03 17.65 -3.06
CA ALA A 265 8.64 17.34 -4.35
C ALA A 265 9.89 18.18 -4.64
N ASP A 266 9.92 19.42 -4.15
CA ASP A 266 10.94 20.42 -4.41
C ASP A 266 11.73 20.79 -3.12
N GLN A 267 11.96 19.80 -2.24
CA GLN A 267 12.72 19.94 -0.98
C GLN A 267 14.03 19.14 -1.03
N PRO A 268 15.11 19.65 -1.66
CA PRO A 268 16.39 18.95 -1.76
C PRO A 268 17.10 18.75 -0.41
N GLU A 269 16.80 19.57 0.59
CA GLU A 269 17.34 19.50 1.96
C GLU A 269 16.73 18.39 2.82
N LEU A 270 15.55 17.87 2.43
CA LEU A 270 14.92 16.77 3.14
C LEU A 270 15.82 15.54 3.08
N LEU A 271 16.16 14.99 4.25
CA LEU A 271 17.11 13.87 4.35
C LEU A 271 16.56 12.64 3.62
N ARG A 272 17.38 12.10 2.72
CA ARG A 272 17.11 10.86 1.98
C ARG A 272 18.36 9.99 2.01
N LEU A 273 18.20 8.68 2.14
CA LEU A 273 19.28 7.76 1.80
C LEU A 273 19.40 7.77 0.27
N ALA A 274 20.42 8.46 -0.24
CA ALA A 274 20.56 8.70 -1.67
C ALA A 274 21.05 7.44 -2.40
N GLY A 275 20.48 7.17 -3.57
CA GLY A 275 21.05 6.26 -4.56
C GLY A 275 20.99 6.87 -5.95
N TRP A 276 21.78 6.34 -6.89
CA TRP A 276 21.98 6.95 -8.20
C TRP A 276 20.70 7.04 -9.03
N TRP A 277 19.70 6.19 -8.77
CA TRP A 277 18.44 6.19 -9.51
C TRP A 277 17.46 7.25 -9.02
N GLY A 278 17.60 7.68 -7.76
CA GLY A 278 16.92 8.87 -7.23
C GLY A 278 17.62 10.17 -7.62
N HIS A 279 18.75 10.12 -8.33
CA HIS A 279 19.43 11.31 -8.85
C HIS A 279 18.73 11.83 -10.10
N ASP A 280 18.73 13.17 -10.23
CA ASP A 280 18.28 13.92 -11.41
C ASP A 280 18.62 13.18 -12.72
N GLU A 281 17.57 12.91 -13.51
CA GLU A 281 17.68 12.06 -14.69
C GLU A 281 18.58 12.66 -15.78
N GLU A 282 18.59 13.99 -15.93
CA GLU A 282 19.39 14.70 -16.93
C GLU A 282 20.89 14.68 -16.58
N GLU A 283 21.22 14.58 -15.29
CA GLU A 283 22.60 14.55 -14.80
C GLU A 283 23.09 13.14 -14.44
N ARG A 284 22.21 12.14 -14.28
CA ARG A 284 22.51 10.79 -13.75
C ARG A 284 23.70 10.11 -14.43
N PHE A 285 23.73 10.14 -15.76
CA PHE A 285 24.79 9.50 -16.55
C PHE A 285 26.04 10.35 -16.71
N LYS A 286 26.06 11.59 -16.19
CA LYS A 286 27.27 12.41 -16.11
C LYS A 286 28.17 12.00 -14.92
N MET A 287 27.65 11.17 -14.00
CA MET A 287 28.40 10.55 -12.89
C MET A 287 29.18 11.56 -12.03
N ARG A 288 28.62 12.76 -11.83
CA ARG A 288 29.24 13.82 -11.03
C ARG A 288 28.96 13.62 -9.55
N LYS A 289 29.83 14.19 -8.71
CA LYS A 289 29.60 14.28 -7.26
C LYS A 289 28.45 15.27 -6.97
N GLY A 290 27.80 15.08 -5.83
CA GLY A 290 26.70 15.92 -5.37
C GLY A 290 25.35 15.35 -5.79
N PHE A 291 24.65 14.74 -4.84
CA PHE A 291 23.32 14.21 -5.07
C PHE A 291 22.30 15.34 -5.25
N ARG A 292 21.54 15.29 -6.34
CA ARG A 292 20.38 16.13 -6.59
C ARG A 292 19.18 15.19 -6.72
N PRO A 293 18.26 15.15 -5.74
CA PRO A 293 17.12 14.25 -5.84
C PRO A 293 16.26 14.62 -7.04
N MET A 294 15.72 13.60 -7.72
CA MET A 294 14.63 13.79 -8.66
C MET A 294 13.45 14.45 -7.96
N ARG A 295 12.73 15.28 -8.70
CA ARG A 295 11.50 15.91 -8.23
C ARG A 295 10.43 14.85 -7.93
N GLY A 296 9.74 15.01 -6.80
CA GLY A 296 8.67 14.11 -6.38
C GLY A 296 9.14 12.81 -5.72
N ALA A 297 8.25 11.81 -5.65
CA ALA A 297 8.53 10.54 -4.96
C ALA A 297 9.68 9.75 -5.60
N ALA A 298 9.95 9.94 -6.90
CA ALA A 298 11.06 9.33 -7.61
C ALA A 298 12.43 9.61 -6.98
N GLY A 299 12.58 10.70 -6.22
CA GLY A 299 13.80 11.05 -5.50
C GLY A 299 14.20 10.09 -4.37
N TRP A 300 13.32 9.16 -3.96
CA TRP A 300 13.61 8.12 -2.96
C TRP A 300 14.11 6.80 -3.56
N GLN A 301 14.21 6.69 -4.89
CA GLN A 301 14.78 5.51 -5.52
C GLN A 301 16.27 5.35 -5.18
N LEU A 302 16.69 4.12 -4.91
CA LEU A 302 18.09 3.81 -4.60
C LEU A 302 18.83 3.31 -5.85
N SER A 303 18.39 2.16 -6.33
CA SER A 303 19.02 1.38 -7.41
C SER A 303 18.14 1.36 -8.65
N ASN A 304 18.67 0.80 -9.74
CA ASN A 304 17.85 0.53 -10.93
C ASN A 304 16.64 -0.34 -10.55
N GLY A 305 15.53 -0.18 -11.30
CA GLY A 305 14.27 -0.85 -11.02
C GLY A 305 14.33 -2.38 -11.21
N ALA A 306 13.60 -3.12 -10.37
CA ALA A 306 13.46 -4.56 -10.49
C ALA A 306 12.50 -4.92 -11.65
N ILE A 307 13.02 -4.93 -12.88
CA ILE A 307 12.23 -4.97 -14.11
C ILE A 307 11.24 -6.15 -14.18
N LEU A 308 11.65 -7.36 -13.79
CA LEU A 308 10.77 -8.54 -13.87
C LEU A 308 9.53 -8.39 -12.98
N THR A 309 9.71 -7.93 -11.74
CA THR A 309 8.61 -7.74 -10.79
C THR A 309 7.79 -6.49 -11.12
N MET A 310 8.41 -5.45 -11.68
CA MET A 310 7.69 -4.28 -12.22
C MET A 310 6.81 -4.65 -13.41
N ALA A 311 7.25 -5.51 -14.32
CA ALA A 311 6.46 -5.97 -15.46
C ALA A 311 5.26 -6.82 -15.03
N VAL A 312 5.44 -7.70 -14.03
CA VAL A 312 4.34 -8.44 -13.42
C VAL A 312 3.35 -7.48 -12.74
N HIS A 313 3.84 -6.45 -12.06
CA HIS A 313 2.99 -5.43 -11.45
C HIS A 313 2.20 -4.63 -12.50
N GLU A 314 2.82 -4.22 -13.61
CA GLU A 314 2.15 -3.54 -14.74
C GLU A 314 1.00 -4.39 -15.26
N ALA A 315 1.24 -5.69 -15.48
CA ALA A 315 0.22 -6.62 -15.96
C ALA A 315 -0.94 -6.79 -14.96
N ALA A 316 -0.65 -6.78 -13.66
CA ALA A 316 -1.68 -6.85 -12.63
C ALA A 316 -2.51 -5.55 -12.54
N LEU A 317 -1.87 -4.39 -12.62
CA LEU A 317 -2.55 -3.08 -12.64
C LEU A 317 -3.48 -2.94 -13.84
N ALA A 318 -3.08 -3.43 -15.01
CA ALA A 318 -3.92 -3.42 -16.20
C ALA A 318 -5.27 -4.15 -16.00
N VAL A 319 -5.28 -5.25 -15.23
CA VAL A 319 -6.52 -5.96 -14.88
C VAL A 319 -7.42 -5.12 -13.98
N HIS A 320 -6.86 -4.40 -13.00
CA HIS A 320 -7.60 -3.51 -12.11
C HIS A 320 -8.21 -2.33 -12.88
N GLU A 321 -7.45 -1.74 -13.80
CA GLU A 321 -7.92 -0.65 -14.64
C GLU A 321 -9.03 -1.10 -15.58
N ALA A 322 -8.85 -2.25 -16.24
CA ALA A 322 -9.89 -2.83 -17.10
C ALA A 322 -11.18 -3.16 -16.32
N ALA A 323 -11.07 -3.51 -15.03
CA ALA A 323 -12.23 -3.74 -14.16
C ALA A 323 -13.00 -2.47 -13.77
N GLY A 324 -12.59 -1.29 -14.26
CA GLY A 324 -13.20 0.00 -13.91
C GLY A 324 -12.58 0.67 -12.68
N GLY A 325 -11.37 0.23 -12.29
CA GLY A 325 -10.61 0.81 -11.19
C GLY A 325 -11.22 0.60 -9.80
N MET A 326 -10.70 1.35 -8.83
CA MET A 326 -11.02 1.15 -7.41
C MET A 326 -12.52 1.29 -7.10
N ALA A 327 -13.21 2.24 -7.73
CA ALA A 327 -14.64 2.45 -7.46
C ALA A 327 -15.52 1.26 -7.86
N ALA A 328 -15.21 0.61 -9.00
CA ALA A 328 -15.94 -0.59 -9.41
C ALA A 328 -15.66 -1.77 -8.47
N LEU A 329 -14.40 -1.97 -8.11
CA LEU A 329 -13.97 -3.03 -7.19
C LEU A 329 -14.58 -2.83 -5.79
N ARG A 330 -14.57 -1.59 -5.27
CA ARG A 330 -15.09 -1.28 -3.94
C ARG A 330 -16.59 -1.55 -3.84
N ARG A 331 -17.39 -1.13 -4.83
CA ARG A 331 -18.84 -1.42 -4.86
C ARG A 331 -19.13 -2.91 -4.78
N LYS A 332 -18.39 -3.74 -5.51
CA LYS A 332 -18.54 -5.21 -5.46
C LYS A 332 -18.07 -5.78 -4.12
N SER A 333 -16.95 -5.28 -3.58
CA SER A 333 -16.42 -5.69 -2.27
C SER A 333 -17.45 -5.48 -1.16
N GLU A 334 -18.09 -4.30 -1.10
CA GLU A 334 -19.12 -4.01 -0.09
C GLU A 334 -20.32 -4.93 -0.19
N LEU A 335 -20.76 -5.26 -1.41
CA LEU A 335 -21.85 -6.21 -1.62
C LEU A 335 -21.47 -7.63 -1.19
N LEU A 336 -20.28 -8.11 -1.57
CA LEU A 336 -19.78 -9.44 -1.22
C LEU A 336 -19.59 -9.60 0.29
N THR A 337 -18.92 -8.63 0.93
CA THR A 337 -18.64 -8.66 2.37
C THR A 337 -19.93 -8.46 3.17
N GLY A 338 -20.84 -7.59 2.75
CA GLY A 338 -22.15 -7.43 3.38
C GLY A 338 -23.00 -8.70 3.27
N TYR A 339 -22.95 -9.40 2.14
CA TYR A 339 -23.65 -10.68 1.99
C TYR A 339 -23.04 -11.77 2.89
N LEU A 340 -21.70 -11.83 2.98
CA LEU A 340 -21.00 -12.72 3.91
C LEU A 340 -21.38 -12.45 5.38
N GLU A 341 -21.36 -11.18 5.79
CA GLU A 341 -21.77 -10.75 7.15
C GLU A 341 -23.20 -11.18 7.46
N PHE A 342 -24.13 -10.99 6.51
CA PHE A 342 -25.51 -11.43 6.63
C PHE A 342 -25.62 -12.94 6.83
N LEU A 343 -24.94 -13.74 6.01
CA LEU A 343 -24.95 -15.20 6.10
C LEU A 343 -24.39 -15.68 7.45
N VAL A 344 -23.25 -15.14 7.88
CA VAL A 344 -22.60 -15.50 9.15
C VAL A 344 -23.51 -15.17 10.33
N THR A 345 -24.12 -13.98 10.33
CA THR A 345 -25.05 -13.55 11.39
C THR A 345 -26.28 -14.45 11.44
N ARG A 346 -26.80 -14.87 10.27
CA ARG A 346 -27.95 -15.77 10.18
C ARG A 346 -27.69 -17.19 10.71
N LEU A 347 -26.43 -17.64 10.73
CA LEU A 347 -26.07 -18.94 11.31
C LEU A 347 -26.20 -18.93 12.85
N GLY A 348 -26.26 -17.76 13.50
CA GLY A 348 -26.38 -17.67 14.96
C GLY A 348 -25.21 -18.32 15.71
N LEU A 349 -24.03 -18.34 15.10
CA LEU A 349 -22.82 -18.92 15.69
C LEU A 349 -22.44 -18.17 16.97
N ALA A 350 -21.95 -18.89 17.98
CA ALA A 350 -21.44 -18.26 19.19
C ALA A 350 -20.17 -17.45 18.87
N ALA A 351 -19.93 -16.36 19.61
CA ALA A 351 -18.73 -15.53 19.45
C ALA A 351 -17.44 -16.37 19.55
N THR A 352 -17.43 -17.39 20.42
CA THR A 352 -16.31 -18.34 20.59
C THR A 352 -16.00 -19.22 19.37
N GLN A 353 -16.89 -19.26 18.36
CA GLN A 353 -16.66 -19.95 17.10
C GLN A 353 -16.21 -18.99 15.98
N LEU A 354 -16.39 -17.68 16.18
CA LEU A 354 -16.07 -16.63 15.21
C LEU A 354 -14.77 -15.90 15.58
N GLU A 355 -14.46 -15.80 16.86
CA GLU A 355 -13.21 -15.27 17.39
C GLU A 355 -12.12 -16.36 17.32
N ILE A 356 -10.99 -16.02 16.70
CA ILE A 356 -9.79 -16.87 16.62
C ILE A 356 -8.83 -16.47 17.74
#